data_AF-A0A250XTR1-F1
#
_entry.id   AF-A0A250XTR1-F1
#
_cell.length_a   1.000
_cell.length_b   1.000
_cell.length_c   1.000
_cell.angle_alpha   90.00
_cell.angle_beta   90.00
_cell.angle_gamma   90.00
#
_symmetry.space_group_name_H-M   'P 1'
#
loop_
_entity.id
_entity.type
_entity.pdbx_description
1 polymer ?
#
loop_
_entity_poly.entity_id
_entity_poly.type
_entity_poly.pdbx_seq_one_letter_code
_entity_poly.pdbx_strand_id
1 'polypeptide(L)'
;MQSQGWTLVDVRIDGDYDALHAAGAVNIPLFRFVQGNSFWDNVKKFAMASFAMKATERDPDYAGTVGSTLKKGQKIMLMCAIGGTLGTRLMLRPDKYPKGIDDPDRNFGRESRCLKAAYELMQSGWNNGNLVFVEGGFQQWKYQDLPLE
;
A
#
# COMPACT_ATOMS: atom_id res chain seq x y z
N MET A 1 -1.84 -2.51 -19.23
CA MET A 1 -0.93 -2.06 -18.14
C MET A 1 0.26 -2.99 -17.99
N GLN A 2 0.06 -4.31 -17.83
CA GLN A 2 1.15 -5.29 -17.97
C GLN A 2 1.84 -5.20 -19.34
N SER A 3 1.08 -4.91 -20.40
CA SER A 3 1.60 -4.63 -21.75
C SER A 3 2.57 -3.44 -21.85
N GLN A 4 2.61 -2.56 -20.86
CA GLN A 4 3.55 -1.43 -20.77
C GLN A 4 4.73 -1.72 -19.82
N GLY A 5 4.85 -2.95 -19.31
CA GLY A 5 5.92 -3.38 -18.42
C GLY A 5 5.77 -2.96 -16.96
N TRP A 6 4.58 -2.54 -16.53
CA TRP A 6 4.30 -2.24 -15.13
C TRP A 6 3.82 -3.47 -14.38
N THR A 7 4.37 -3.67 -13.18
CA THR A 7 3.92 -4.70 -12.25
C THR A 7 3.18 -4.06 -11.09
N LEU A 8 1.95 -4.51 -10.86
CA LEU A 8 1.15 -4.12 -9.71
C LEU A 8 1.63 -4.89 -8.49
N VAL A 9 2.04 -4.18 -7.44
CA VAL A 9 2.53 -4.75 -6.20
C VAL A 9 1.53 -4.42 -5.10
N ASP A 10 0.89 -5.46 -4.56
CA ASP A 10 -0.01 -5.33 -3.41
C ASP A 10 0.80 -5.39 -2.12
N VAL A 11 0.76 -4.33 -1.31
CA VAL A 11 1.49 -4.21 -0.05
C VAL A 11 0.63 -4.53 1.19
N ARG A 12 -0.59 -5.05 0.98
CA ARG A 12 -1.42 -5.59 2.07
C ARG A 12 -0.81 -6.89 2.60
N ILE A 13 -1.27 -7.29 3.78
CA ILE A 13 -0.85 -8.55 4.40
C ILE A 13 -1.35 -9.75 3.57
N ASP A 14 -0.64 -10.88 3.62
CA ASP A 14 -0.95 -12.06 2.81
C ASP A 14 -2.42 -12.45 2.87
N GLY A 15 -3.01 -12.48 4.07
CA GLY A 15 -4.43 -12.86 4.23
C GLY A 15 -5.43 -11.91 3.54
N ASP A 16 -5.11 -10.63 3.40
CA ASP A 16 -5.95 -9.68 2.65
C ASP A 16 -5.81 -9.89 1.14
N TYR A 17 -4.62 -10.31 0.69
CA TYR A 17 -4.32 -10.59 -0.71
C TYR A 17 -4.97 -11.92 -1.15
N ASP A 18 -4.74 -12.98 -0.39
CA ASP A 18 -5.28 -14.33 -0.63
C ASP A 18 -6.81 -14.36 -0.63
N ALA A 19 -7.45 -13.49 0.16
CA ALA A 19 -8.90 -13.41 0.20
C ALA A 19 -9.49 -12.78 -1.07
N LEU A 20 -8.86 -11.71 -1.58
CA LEU A 20 -9.24 -11.04 -2.82
C LEU A 20 -8.19 -9.97 -3.18
N HIS A 21 -7.70 -9.98 -4.42
CA HIS A 21 -6.75 -8.97 -4.90
C HIS A 21 -7.02 -8.55 -6.35
N ALA A 22 -6.26 -7.57 -6.84
CA ALA A 22 -6.34 -7.15 -8.24
C ALA A 22 -5.65 -8.19 -9.12
N ALA A 23 -6.30 -8.57 -10.23
CA ALA A 23 -5.81 -9.64 -11.08
C ALA A 23 -4.38 -9.37 -11.59
N GLY A 24 -3.51 -10.38 -11.50
CA GLY A 24 -2.12 -10.30 -11.91
C GLY A 24 -1.24 -9.35 -11.08
N ALA A 25 -1.69 -8.97 -9.88
CA ALA A 25 -0.84 -8.35 -8.87
C ALA A 25 0.16 -9.37 -8.31
N VAL A 26 1.23 -8.86 -7.71
CA VAL A 26 2.16 -9.65 -6.89
C VAL A 26 2.09 -9.13 -5.47
N ASN A 27 1.96 -10.01 -4.48
CA ASN A 27 1.97 -9.60 -3.09
C ASN A 27 3.40 -9.47 -2.55
N ILE A 28 3.70 -8.29 -1.99
CA ILE A 28 4.90 -8.09 -1.17
C ILE A 28 4.44 -7.24 0.03
N PRO A 29 4.07 -7.86 1.16
CA PRO A 29 3.52 -7.15 2.31
C PRO A 29 4.51 -6.19 2.96
N LEU A 30 4.07 -4.96 3.26
CA LEU A 30 4.85 -4.03 4.10
C LEU A 30 4.82 -4.43 5.58
N PHE A 31 3.77 -5.14 5.99
CA PHE A 31 3.55 -5.61 7.34
C PHE A 31 3.32 -7.11 7.33
N ARG A 32 3.83 -7.80 8.35
CA ARG A 32 3.65 -9.23 8.60
C ARG A 32 3.08 -9.47 9.98
N PHE A 33 2.63 -10.69 10.27
CA PHE A 33 2.27 -11.04 11.65
C PHE A 33 3.51 -11.03 12.55
N VAL A 34 3.32 -10.67 13.83
CA VAL A 34 4.42 -10.64 14.81
C VAL A 34 5.02 -12.04 14.94
N GLN A 35 6.28 -12.20 14.55
CA GLN A 35 7.00 -13.47 14.63
C GLN A 35 7.80 -13.61 15.95
N GLY A 36 8.16 -12.48 16.58
CA GLY A 36 8.90 -12.45 17.84
C GLY A 36 8.14 -13.02 19.03
N ASN A 37 8.87 -13.47 20.05
CA ASN A 37 8.32 -14.03 21.30
C ASN A 37 8.82 -13.28 22.54
N SER A 38 9.26 -12.03 22.39
CA SER A 38 9.64 -11.21 23.54
C SER A 38 8.43 -10.95 24.44
N PHE A 39 8.67 -10.49 25.68
CA PHE A 39 7.59 -10.13 26.60
C PHE A 39 6.61 -9.14 25.95
N TRP A 40 7.12 -8.10 25.28
CA TRP A 40 6.30 -7.10 24.59
C TRP A 40 5.57 -7.66 23.36
N ASP A 41 6.18 -8.59 22.63
CA ASP A 41 5.51 -9.26 21.50
C ASP A 41 4.30 -10.07 21.98
N ASN A 42 4.46 -10.79 23.09
CA ASN A 42 3.38 -11.59 23.66
C ASN A 42 2.26 -10.71 24.23
N VAL A 43 2.61 -9.60 24.90
CA VAL A 43 1.63 -8.59 25.34
C VAL A 43 0.86 -8.03 24.14
N LYS A 44 1.55 -7.67 23.06
CA LYS A 44 0.92 -7.16 21.83
C LYS A 44 0.02 -8.21 21.19
N LYS A 45 0.46 -9.46 21.07
CA LYS A 45 -0.35 -10.58 20.55
C LYS A 45 -1.63 -10.76 21.38
N PHE A 46 -1.53 -10.75 22.70
CA PHE A 46 -2.67 -10.87 23.61
C PHE A 46 -3.63 -9.68 23.48
N ALA A 47 -3.11 -8.45 23.51
CA ALA A 47 -3.92 -7.24 23.39
C ALA A 47 -4.66 -7.16 22.05
N MET A 48 -4.05 -7.57 20.94
CA MET A 48 -4.74 -7.59 19.64
C MET A 48 -5.79 -8.71 19.57
N ALA A 49 -5.50 -9.87 20.16
CA ALA A 49 -6.44 -10.99 20.19
C ALA A 49 -7.74 -10.67 20.94
N SER A 50 -7.70 -9.81 21.97
CA SER A 50 -8.92 -9.36 22.68
C SER A 50 -9.86 -8.52 21.81
N PHE A 51 -9.35 -7.94 20.72
CA PHE A 51 -10.13 -7.27 19.67
C PHE A 51 -10.44 -8.19 18.47
N ALA A 52 -10.24 -9.50 18.59
CA ALA A 52 -10.35 -10.47 17.49
C ALA A 52 -9.43 -10.15 16.29
N MET A 53 -8.28 -9.52 16.55
CA MET A 53 -7.29 -9.17 15.54
C MET A 53 -5.97 -9.93 15.75
N LYS A 54 -5.25 -10.20 14.66
CA LYS A 54 -3.88 -10.71 14.73
C LYS A 54 -2.90 -9.54 14.84
N ALA A 55 -1.92 -9.65 15.73
CA ALA A 55 -0.89 -8.63 15.86
C ALA A 55 0.03 -8.60 14.63
N THR A 56 0.24 -7.41 14.08
CA THR A 56 1.13 -7.18 12.93
C THR A 56 2.32 -6.29 13.30
N GLU A 57 3.46 -6.52 12.65
CA GLU A 57 4.68 -5.71 12.71
C GLU A 57 5.11 -5.31 11.31
N ARG A 58 5.88 -4.21 11.19
CA ARG A 58 6.49 -3.85 9.91
C ARG A 58 7.53 -4.91 9.57
N ASP A 59 7.59 -5.32 8.31
CA ASP A 59 8.66 -6.21 7.87
C ASP A 59 10.00 -5.45 7.93
N PRO A 60 10.98 -5.90 8.73
CA PRO A 60 12.27 -5.22 8.82
C PRO A 60 13.11 -5.32 7.55
N ASP A 61 12.80 -6.24 6.63
CA ASP A 61 13.52 -6.45 5.37
C ASP A 61 12.62 -6.29 4.13
N TYR A 62 11.65 -5.38 4.21
CA TYR A 62 10.73 -5.13 3.10
C TYR A 62 11.47 -4.74 1.81
N ALA A 63 12.42 -3.80 1.87
CA ALA A 63 13.21 -3.40 0.70
C ALA A 63 14.05 -4.54 0.10
N GLY A 64 14.63 -5.41 0.94
CA GLY A 64 15.39 -6.59 0.48
C GLY A 64 14.50 -7.64 -0.18
N THR A 65 13.30 -7.86 0.39
CA THR A 65 12.27 -8.74 -0.20
C THR A 65 11.82 -8.23 -1.56
N VAL A 66 11.60 -6.92 -1.71
CA VAL A 66 11.29 -6.31 -3.02
C VAL A 66 12.44 -6.50 -4.01
N GLY A 67 13.69 -6.28 -3.57
CA GLY A 67 14.88 -6.40 -4.42
C GLY A 67 15.20 -7.82 -4.89
N SER A 68 14.78 -8.84 -4.13
CA SER A 68 14.92 -10.26 -4.50
C SER A 68 13.76 -10.76 -5.35
N THR A 69 12.56 -10.20 -5.18
CA THR A 69 11.35 -10.59 -5.91
C THR A 69 11.25 -9.91 -7.28
N LEU A 70 11.63 -8.64 -7.38
CA LEU A 70 11.47 -7.82 -8.58
C LEU A 70 12.81 -7.55 -9.27
N LYS A 71 12.79 -7.41 -10.60
CA LYS A 71 14.00 -7.09 -11.35
C LYS A 71 14.43 -5.66 -11.05
N LYS A 72 15.74 -5.45 -10.93
CA LYS A 72 16.32 -4.10 -10.77
C LYS A 72 15.86 -3.19 -11.91
N GLY A 73 15.31 -2.01 -11.58
CA GLY A 73 14.84 -1.03 -12.56
C GLY A 73 13.51 -1.36 -13.23
N GLN A 74 12.83 -2.44 -12.82
CA GLN A 74 11.47 -2.74 -13.25
C GLN A 74 10.53 -1.59 -12.89
N LYS A 75 9.43 -1.42 -13.63
CA LYS A 75 8.42 -0.40 -13.33
C LYS A 75 7.36 -1.02 -12.41
N ILE A 76 7.12 -0.41 -11.26
CA ILE A 76 6.22 -0.94 -10.24
C ILE A 76 5.15 0.08 -9.86
N MET A 77 3.97 -0.44 -9.55
CA MET A 77 2.83 0.32 -9.07
C MET A 77 2.41 -0.24 -7.71
N LEU A 78 2.56 0.53 -6.65
CA LEU A 78 2.25 0.09 -5.30
C LEU A 78 0.76 0.28 -5.00
N MET A 79 0.11 -0.74 -4.47
CA MET A 79 -1.30 -0.72 -4.08
C MET A 79 -1.45 -1.18 -2.64
N CYS A 80 -2.27 -0.45 -1.88
CA CYS A 80 -2.75 -0.91 -0.57
C CYS A 80 -4.28 -0.87 -0.55
N ALA A 81 -4.90 -1.10 0.61
CA ALA A 81 -6.36 -1.12 0.72
C ALA A 81 -7.03 0.18 0.23
N ILE A 82 -6.62 1.35 0.76
CA ILE A 82 -7.36 2.61 0.56
C ILE A 82 -6.71 3.60 -0.39
N GLY A 83 -5.42 3.42 -0.71
CA GLY A 83 -4.62 4.40 -1.46
C GLY A 83 -4.45 5.74 -0.71
N GLY A 84 -3.21 6.22 -0.67
CA GLY A 84 -2.92 7.57 -0.17
C GLY A 84 -3.21 8.63 -1.23
N THR A 85 -2.90 9.88 -0.91
CA THR A 85 -2.77 10.92 -1.92
C THR A 85 -1.70 11.92 -1.47
N LEU A 86 -0.99 12.49 -2.43
CA LEU A 86 -0.12 13.66 -2.20
C LEU A 86 -0.88 14.97 -2.45
N GLY A 87 -2.11 14.90 -2.95
CA GLY A 87 -2.97 16.04 -3.19
C GLY A 87 -3.44 16.66 -1.88
N THR A 88 -3.20 17.96 -1.72
CA THR A 88 -3.55 18.70 -0.50
C THR A 88 -4.95 19.29 -0.50
N ARG A 89 -5.64 19.19 -1.64
CA ARG A 89 -7.02 19.68 -1.80
C ARG A 89 -7.98 18.54 -2.05
N LEU A 90 -9.19 18.73 -1.56
CA LEU A 90 -10.28 17.80 -1.75
C LEU A 90 -11.02 18.15 -3.04
N MET A 91 -10.97 17.24 -4.02
CA MET A 91 -11.64 17.42 -5.32
C MET A 91 -13.07 16.86 -5.28
N LEU A 92 -13.93 17.48 -4.48
CA LEU A 92 -15.37 17.20 -4.50
C LEU A 92 -16.09 18.16 -5.45
N ARG A 93 -17.05 17.64 -6.23
CA ARG A 93 -17.89 18.44 -7.13
C ARG A 93 -17.06 19.38 -8.02
N PRO A 94 -16.25 18.83 -8.94
CA PRO A 94 -15.39 19.63 -9.81
C PRO A 94 -16.16 20.64 -10.67
N ASP A 95 -17.46 20.42 -10.88
CA ASP A 95 -18.40 21.37 -11.49
C ASP A 95 -18.55 22.68 -10.68
N LYS A 96 -18.52 22.59 -9.35
CA LYS A 96 -18.74 23.71 -8.43
C LYS A 96 -17.42 24.24 -7.84
N TYR A 97 -16.46 23.36 -7.62
CA TYR A 97 -15.16 23.66 -7.01
C TYR A 97 -14.02 23.21 -7.92
N PRO A 98 -13.78 23.90 -9.04
CA PRO A 98 -12.78 23.48 -10.03
C PRO A 98 -11.34 23.49 -9.49
N LYS A 99 -11.09 24.26 -8.42
CA LYS A 99 -9.78 24.33 -7.74
C LYS A 99 -9.68 23.42 -6.50
N GLY A 100 -10.73 22.62 -6.23
CA GLY A 100 -10.87 21.85 -5.00
C GLY A 100 -11.27 22.70 -3.79
N ILE A 101 -11.49 22.01 -2.68
CA ILE A 101 -11.84 22.58 -1.37
C ILE A 101 -10.64 22.35 -0.44
N ASP A 102 -10.32 23.35 0.38
CA ASP A 102 -9.31 23.18 1.43
C ASP A 102 -9.86 22.26 2.52
N ASP A 103 -9.07 21.25 2.87
CA ASP A 103 -9.38 20.23 3.87
C ASP A 103 -8.21 20.19 4.84
N PRO A 104 -8.38 20.61 6.12
CA PRO A 104 -7.31 20.63 7.10
C PRO A 104 -6.61 19.27 7.26
N ASP A 105 -7.35 18.17 7.10
CA ASP A 105 -6.82 16.81 7.22
C ASP A 105 -5.93 16.42 6.03
N ARG A 106 -5.99 17.17 4.93
CA ARG A 106 -5.18 16.97 3.71
C ARG A 106 -4.09 18.01 3.53
N ASN A 107 -3.81 18.89 4.50
CA ASN A 107 -2.75 19.90 4.35
C ASN A 107 -1.39 19.33 3.89
N PHE A 108 -1.13 18.04 4.17
CA PHE A 108 0.08 17.31 3.76
C PHE A 108 -0.21 16.07 2.90
N GLY A 109 -1.38 16.02 2.27
CA GLY A 109 -1.92 14.81 1.63
C GLY A 109 -2.50 13.83 2.66
N ARG A 110 -2.74 12.59 2.23
CA ARG A 110 -3.23 11.50 3.07
C ARG A 110 -2.28 10.32 3.02
N GLU A 111 -1.66 10.03 4.15
CA GLU A 111 -0.76 8.90 4.31
C GLU A 111 -1.48 7.55 4.07
N SER A 112 -0.75 6.57 3.54
CA SER A 112 -1.23 5.19 3.42
C SER A 112 -0.06 4.20 3.44
N ARG A 113 -0.37 2.89 3.53
CA ARG A 113 0.67 1.84 3.48
C ARG A 113 1.46 1.86 2.17
N CYS A 114 0.82 2.12 1.02
CA CYS A 114 1.55 2.19 -0.25
C CYS A 114 2.47 3.41 -0.33
N LEU A 115 2.13 4.54 0.30
CA LEU A 115 3.04 5.70 0.41
C LEU A 115 4.20 5.42 1.36
N LYS A 116 3.99 4.70 2.46
CA LYS A 116 5.09 4.23 3.35
C LYS A 116 6.04 3.29 2.64
N ALA A 117 5.50 2.35 1.86
CA ALA A 117 6.27 1.45 1.02
C ALA A 117 7.04 2.21 -0.06
N ALA A 118 6.40 3.18 -0.74
CA ALA A 118 7.06 4.04 -1.72
C ALA A 118 8.24 4.79 -1.10
N TYR A 119 8.04 5.42 0.06
CA TYR A 119 9.10 6.11 0.77
C TYR A 119 10.29 5.20 1.07
N GLU A 120 10.05 4.00 1.61
CA GLU A 120 11.11 3.04 1.94
C GLU A 120 11.87 2.57 0.70
N LEU A 121 11.17 2.27 -0.39
CA LEU A 121 11.80 1.89 -1.66
C LEU A 121 12.58 3.04 -2.29
N MET A 122 12.11 4.28 -2.13
CA MET A 122 12.87 5.45 -2.59
C MET A 122 14.18 5.61 -1.81
N GLN A 123 14.18 5.31 -0.50
CA GLN A 123 15.43 5.25 0.29
C GLN A 123 16.37 4.14 -0.20
N SER A 124 15.84 3.06 -0.79
CA SER A 124 16.62 1.95 -1.35
C SER A 124 16.98 2.11 -2.84
N GLY A 125 16.75 3.29 -3.44
CA GLY A 125 17.19 3.62 -4.80
C GLY A 125 16.11 3.59 -5.89
N TRP A 126 14.84 3.35 -5.54
CA TRP A 126 13.73 3.53 -6.48
C TRP A 126 13.39 5.02 -6.66
N ASN A 127 12.77 5.39 -7.78
CA ASN A 127 12.41 6.79 -8.05
C ASN A 127 11.13 6.91 -8.89
N ASN A 128 10.67 8.15 -9.09
CA ASN A 128 9.43 8.44 -9.80
C ASN A 128 9.42 7.97 -11.27
N GLY A 129 10.56 7.63 -11.86
CA GLY A 129 10.65 7.08 -13.21
C GLY A 129 10.24 5.61 -13.31
N ASN A 130 10.27 4.86 -12.20
CA ASN A 130 9.97 3.43 -12.17
C ASN A 130 9.11 3.00 -10.96
N LEU A 131 8.64 3.94 -10.15
CA LEU A 131 7.76 3.70 -9.01
C LEU A 131 6.61 4.70 -9.04
N VAL A 132 5.39 4.18 -9.02
CA VAL A 132 4.15 4.93 -8.80
C VAL A 132 3.28 4.21 -7.76
N PHE A 133 2.18 4.83 -7.33
CA PHE A 133 1.21 4.20 -6.44
C PHE A 133 -0.22 4.40 -6.96
N VAL A 134 -1.12 3.51 -6.54
CA VAL A 134 -2.54 3.55 -6.89
C VAL A 134 -3.28 4.42 -5.89
N GLU A 135 -3.70 5.63 -6.31
CA GLU A 135 -4.66 6.43 -5.53
C GLU A 135 -6.00 5.70 -5.41
N GLY A 136 -6.64 5.78 -4.24
CA GLY A 136 -7.87 5.03 -3.94
C GLY A 136 -7.67 3.53 -3.64
N GLY A 137 -6.50 2.97 -3.98
CA GLY A 137 -6.10 1.62 -3.63
C GLY A 137 -7.05 0.53 -4.13
N PHE A 138 -7.04 -0.61 -3.45
CA PHE A 138 -7.85 -1.77 -3.81
C PHE A 138 -9.36 -1.52 -3.68
N GLN A 139 -9.80 -0.66 -2.74
CA GLN A 139 -11.23 -0.34 -2.64
C GLN A 139 -11.74 0.39 -3.89
N GLN A 140 -10.99 1.36 -4.40
CA GLN A 140 -11.34 2.06 -5.64
C GLN A 140 -11.26 1.12 -6.85
N TRP A 141 -10.26 0.23 -6.89
CA TRP A 141 -10.13 -0.78 -7.94
C TRP A 141 -11.39 -1.65 -8.06
N LYS A 142 -11.88 -2.17 -6.93
CA LYS A 142 -13.14 -2.92 -6.86
C LYS A 142 -14.35 -2.07 -7.24
N TYR A 143 -14.42 -0.84 -6.75
CA TYR A 143 -15.54 0.07 -7.06
C TYR A 143 -15.66 0.36 -8.57
N GLN A 144 -14.55 0.29 -9.30
CA GLN A 144 -14.49 0.47 -10.73
C GLN A 144 -14.72 -0.82 -11.54
N ASP A 145 -15.11 -1.92 -10.88
CA ASP A 145 -15.30 -3.24 -11.48
C ASP A 145 -14.08 -3.72 -12.29
N LEU A 146 -12.88 -3.35 -11.83
CA LEU A 146 -11.64 -3.80 -12.45
C LEU A 146 -11.34 -5.27 -12.09
N PRO A 147 -10.60 -6.02 -12.93
CA PRO A 147 -10.37 -7.46 -12.74
C PRO A 147 -9.80 -7.83 -11.36
N LEU A 148 -10.30 -8.93 -10.79
CA LEU A 148 -9.96 -9.46 -9.48
C LEU A 148 -9.54 -10.93 -9.58
N GLU A 149 -8.72 -11.38 -8.62
CA GLU A 149 -8.28 -12.76 -8.41
C GLU A 149 -8.39 -13.16 -6.93
#